data_AF-A0A1C0Y5P6-F1
#
_entry.id   AF-A0A1C0Y5P6-F1
#
_cell.length_a   1.000
_cell.length_b   1.000
_cell.length_c   1.000
_cell.angle_alpha   90.00
_cell.angle_beta   90.00
_cell.angle_gamma   90.00
#
_symmetry.space_group_name_H-M   'P 1'
#
loop_
_entity.id
_entity.type
_entity.pdbx_description
1 polymer ?
#
loop_
_entity_poly.entity_id
_entity_poly.type
_entity_poly.pdbx_seq_one_letter_code
_entity_poly.pdbx_strand_id
1 'polypeptide(L)'
;MAQQVQGTTLHDTENIRLIRQALTAQQEDLQLLCTYAEYCIGVQHVGIDDDEVVAFKENVAKIEARQQKRYDEIDTLLHDTFRDLRKEKTTDDRIYRCAKDARQTEAGLRTLRLFLTDIIDMLSNRTLKRNRAVDRLGYFEKRSADVEAQIMLVQEKATMLANR
;
A
#
# COMPACT_ATOMS: atom_id res chain seq x y z
N MET A 1 -41.13 -15.48 -4.05
CA MET A 1 -39.84 -15.53 -4.77
C MET A 1 -39.44 -14.11 -5.10
N ALA A 2 -38.55 -13.52 -4.31
CA ALA A 2 -38.08 -12.16 -4.54
C ALA A 2 -37.03 -12.20 -5.66
N GLN A 3 -37.31 -11.52 -6.78
CA GLN A 3 -36.29 -11.22 -7.78
C GLN A 3 -35.22 -10.35 -7.10
N GLN A 4 -34.06 -10.93 -6.82
CA GLN A 4 -32.87 -10.16 -6.50
C GLN A 4 -32.46 -9.40 -7.76
N VAL A 5 -32.79 -8.12 -7.81
CA VAL A 5 -32.28 -7.22 -8.84
C VAL A 5 -30.77 -7.13 -8.63
N GLN A 6 -30.02 -7.79 -9.51
CA GLN A 6 -28.57 -7.63 -9.64
C GLN A 6 -28.31 -6.22 -10.17
N GLY A 7 -28.08 -5.29 -9.25
CA GLY A 7 -27.55 -3.97 -9.55
C GLY A 7 -26.66 -3.55 -8.38
N THR A 8 -25.55 -2.89 -8.68
CA THR A 8 -24.71 -2.23 -7.67
C THR A 8 -25.57 -1.21 -6.91
N THR A 9 -25.63 -1.32 -5.58
CA THR A 9 -26.32 -0.32 -4.77
C THR A 9 -25.49 0.97 -4.72
N LEU A 10 -26.12 2.11 -4.39
CA LEU A 10 -25.38 3.37 -4.19
C LEU A 10 -24.25 3.22 -3.15
N HIS A 11 -24.50 2.40 -2.13
CA HIS A 11 -23.53 2.05 -1.09
C HIS A 11 -22.36 1.22 -1.65
N ASP A 12 -22.62 0.28 -2.54
CA ASP A 12 -21.58 -0.53 -3.20
C ASP A 12 -20.71 0.32 -4.12
N THR A 13 -21.32 1.24 -4.87
CA THR A 13 -20.59 2.19 -5.72
C THR A 13 -19.63 3.06 -4.91
N GLU A 14 -20.07 3.55 -3.75
CA GLU A 14 -19.23 4.34 -2.85
C GLU A 14 -18.08 3.51 -2.25
N ASN A 15 -18.36 2.27 -1.83
CA ASN A 15 -17.33 1.36 -1.33
C ASN A 15 -16.27 1.04 -2.39
N ILE A 16 -16.70 0.78 -3.64
CA ILE A 16 -15.80 0.54 -4.76
C ILE A 16 -14.98 1.81 -5.06
N ARG A 17 -15.59 2.99 -4.98
CA ARG A 17 -14.89 4.28 -5.14
C ARG A 17 -13.79 4.45 -4.10
N LEU A 18 -14.08 4.17 -2.83
CA LEU A 18 -13.10 4.24 -1.74
C LEU A 18 -11.93 3.27 -1.97
N ILE A 19 -12.21 2.02 -2.36
CA ILE A 19 -11.17 1.03 -2.69
C ILE A 19 -10.27 1.54 -3.82
N ARG A 20 -10.86 2.06 -4.90
CA ARG A 20 -10.10 2.60 -6.04
C ARG A 20 -9.23 3.78 -5.64
N GLN A 21 -9.75 4.71 -4.84
CA GLN A 21 -8.99 5.85 -4.33
C GLN A 21 -7.80 5.40 -3.47
N ALA A 22 -8.02 4.42 -2.59
CA ALA A 22 -6.94 3.86 -1.79
C ALA A 22 -5.85 3.23 -2.66
N LEU A 23 -6.24 2.43 -3.66
CA LEU A 23 -5.29 1.77 -4.58
C LEU A 23 -4.49 2.76 -5.43
N THR A 24 -5.09 3.87 -5.87
CA THR A 24 -4.36 4.93 -6.57
C THR A 24 -3.31 5.57 -5.65
N ALA A 25 -3.70 5.93 -4.44
CA ALA A 25 -2.78 6.51 -3.46
C ALA A 25 -1.68 5.53 -3.02
N GLN A 26 -1.97 4.23 -2.97
CA GLN A 26 -0.98 3.18 -2.73
C GLN A 26 0.05 3.09 -3.86
N GLN A 27 -0.37 3.19 -5.12
CA GLN A 27 0.53 3.22 -6.26
C GLN A 27 1.44 4.46 -6.23
N GLU A 28 0.89 5.62 -5.88
CA GLU A 28 1.67 6.86 -5.73
C GLU A 28 2.74 6.73 -4.62
N ASP A 29 2.37 6.17 -3.46
CA ASP A 29 3.32 5.91 -2.38
C ASP A 29 4.37 4.87 -2.77
N LEU A 30 3.98 3.81 -3.51
CA LEU A 30 4.93 2.83 -4.03
C LEU A 30 5.96 3.49 -4.94
N GLN A 31 5.50 4.30 -5.90
CA GLN A 31 6.37 5.00 -6.84
C GLN A 31 7.38 5.87 -6.10
N LEU A 32 6.94 6.61 -5.08
CA LEU A 32 7.81 7.45 -4.28
C LEU A 32 8.86 6.63 -3.50
N LEU A 33 8.45 5.50 -2.91
CA LEU A 33 9.38 4.59 -2.23
C LEU A 33 10.41 4.00 -3.22
N CYS A 34 10.00 3.66 -4.44
CA CYS A 34 10.90 3.17 -5.48
C CYS A 34 11.91 4.23 -5.91
N THR A 35 11.48 5.47 -6.14
CA THR A 35 12.41 6.59 -6.45
C THR A 35 13.46 6.78 -5.36
N TYR A 36 13.06 6.62 -4.11
CA TYR A 36 13.98 6.68 -2.99
C TYR A 36 14.96 5.50 -2.92
N ALA A 37 14.50 4.29 -3.25
CA ALA A 37 15.39 3.14 -3.36
C ALA A 37 16.39 3.31 -4.51
N GLU A 38 15.96 3.82 -5.67
CA GLU A 38 16.82 4.13 -6.82
C GLU A 38 17.90 5.14 -6.45
N TYR A 39 17.54 6.20 -5.72
CA TYR A 39 18.50 7.14 -5.18
C TYR A 39 19.52 6.44 -4.27
N CYS A 40 19.05 5.59 -3.34
CA CYS A 40 19.92 4.82 -2.45
C CYS A 40 20.89 3.90 -3.22
N ILE A 41 20.46 3.31 -4.35
CA ILE A 41 21.31 2.52 -5.24
C ILE A 41 22.43 3.39 -5.84
N GLY A 42 22.11 4.62 -6.26
CA GLY A 42 23.08 5.56 -6.83
C GLY A 42 24.17 5.99 -5.85
N VAL A 43 23.82 6.11 -4.56
CA VAL A 43 24.72 6.62 -3.52
C VAL A 43 25.29 5.54 -2.59
N GLN A 44 25.00 4.26 -2.84
CA GLN A 44 25.35 3.15 -1.93
C GLN A 44 26.85 3.03 -1.60
N HIS A 45 27.73 3.54 -2.46
CA HIS A 45 29.19 3.50 -2.28
C HIS A 45 29.76 4.71 -1.56
N VAL A 46 29.06 5.85 -1.60
CA VAL A 46 29.52 7.13 -1.06
C VAL A 46 28.80 7.51 0.24
N GLY A 47 27.63 6.93 0.48
CA GLY A 47 26.79 7.26 1.63
C GLY A 47 25.82 8.39 1.33
N ILE A 48 25.02 8.75 2.32
CA ILE A 48 24.02 9.83 2.26
C ILE A 48 24.39 10.89 3.31
N ASP A 49 24.32 12.17 2.92
CA ASP A 49 24.64 13.27 3.82
C ASP A 49 23.54 13.50 4.87
N ASP A 50 23.90 14.08 6.01
CA ASP A 50 22.98 14.23 7.15
C ASP A 50 21.71 15.05 6.79
N ASP A 51 21.84 16.09 5.96
CA ASP A 51 20.71 16.91 5.50
C ASP A 51 19.75 16.11 4.61
N GLU A 52 20.30 15.24 3.76
CA GLU A 52 19.52 14.34 2.91
C GLU A 52 18.81 13.30 3.77
N VAL A 53 19.50 12.70 4.76
CA VAL A 53 18.88 11.77 5.72
C VAL A 53 17.68 12.40 6.43
N VAL A 54 17.78 13.66 6.86
CA VAL A 54 16.66 14.39 7.48
C VAL A 54 15.50 14.53 6.49
N ALA A 55 15.76 15.00 5.27
CA ALA A 55 14.73 15.16 4.25
C ALA A 55 14.05 13.82 3.90
N PHE A 56 14.82 12.73 3.83
CA PHE A 56 14.29 11.38 3.62
C PHE A 56 13.35 10.96 4.74
N LYS A 57 13.76 11.13 6.00
CA LYS A 57 12.95 10.76 7.17
C LYS A 57 11.64 11.55 7.24
N GLU A 58 11.68 12.84 6.92
CA GLU A 58 10.46 13.66 6.84
C GLU A 58 9.49 13.17 5.77
N ASN A 59 9.98 12.82 4.58
CA ASN A 59 9.12 12.33 3.51
C ASN A 59 8.57 10.92 3.80
N VAL A 60 9.39 10.04 4.39
CA VAL A 60 8.94 8.72 4.87
C VAL A 60 7.86 8.86 5.95
N ALA A 61 7.98 9.84 6.85
CA ALA A 61 6.95 10.12 7.85
C ALA A 61 5.62 10.60 7.23
N LYS A 62 5.68 11.38 6.14
CA LYS A 62 4.48 11.78 5.38
C LYS A 62 3.80 10.56 4.74
N ILE A 63 4.59 9.63 4.16
CA ILE A 63 4.07 8.37 3.61
C ILE A 63 3.41 7.54 4.71
N GLU A 64 4.05 7.43 5.88
CA GLU A 64 3.49 6.73 7.05
C GLU A 64 2.13 7.29 7.47
N ALA A 65 2.00 8.61 7.57
CA ALA A 65 0.75 9.26 7.93
C ALA A 65 -0.37 8.98 6.90
N ARG A 66 -0.05 9.04 5.60
CA ARG A 66 -1.01 8.70 4.53
C ARG A 66 -1.42 7.22 4.59
N GLN A 67 -0.45 6.33 4.77
CA GLN A 67 -0.67 4.89 4.90
C GLN A 67 -1.56 4.58 6.10
N GLN A 68 -1.30 5.16 7.27
CA GLN A 68 -2.09 4.91 8.48
C GLN A 68 -3.55 5.32 8.25
N LYS A 69 -3.78 6.52 7.70
CA LYS A 69 -5.12 6.99 7.37
C LYS A 69 -5.86 6.03 6.43
N ARG A 70 -5.23 5.62 5.33
CA ARG A 70 -5.84 4.68 4.38
C ARG A 70 -6.10 3.32 5.01
N TYR A 71 -5.21 2.84 5.86
CA TYR A 71 -5.39 1.58 6.58
C TYR A 71 -6.66 1.61 7.44
N ASP A 72 -6.86 2.70 8.19
CA ASP A 72 -8.04 2.88 9.05
C ASP A 72 -9.35 3.00 8.23
N GLU A 73 -9.30 3.70 7.09
CA GLU A 73 -10.42 3.79 6.15
C GLU A 73 -10.79 2.41 5.57
N ILE A 74 -9.81 1.62 5.14
CA ILE A 74 -10.03 0.27 4.62
C ILE A 74 -10.52 -0.68 5.74
N ASP A 75 -10.00 -0.57 6.96
CA ASP A 75 -10.44 -1.41 8.08
C ASP A 75 -11.88 -1.12 8.49
N THR A 76 -12.30 0.15 8.40
CA THR A 76 -13.70 0.54 8.62
C THR A 76 -14.59 -0.09 7.55
N LEU A 77 -14.22 0.02 6.27
CA LEU A 77 -14.94 -0.61 5.16
C LEU A 77 -15.04 -2.14 5.32
N LEU A 78 -13.96 -2.79 5.74
CA LEU A 78 -13.95 -4.23 6.00
C LEU A 78 -14.90 -4.63 7.12
N HIS A 79 -14.91 -3.87 8.22
CA HIS A 79 -15.83 -4.13 9.32
C HIS A 79 -17.30 -3.95 8.90
N ASP A 80 -17.60 -2.90 8.15
CA ASP A 80 -18.96 -2.62 7.69
C ASP A 80 -19.46 -3.69 6.71
N THR A 81 -18.64 -4.04 5.71
CA THR A 81 -18.98 -5.08 4.73
C THR A 81 -19.08 -6.46 5.35
N PHE A 82 -18.19 -6.81 6.29
CA PHE A 82 -18.28 -8.07 7.03
C PHE A 82 -19.53 -8.13 7.92
N ARG A 83 -19.89 -7.02 8.56
CA ARG A 83 -21.12 -6.93 9.37
C ARG A 83 -22.36 -7.17 8.52
N ASP A 84 -22.41 -6.61 7.31
CA ASP A 84 -23.56 -6.77 6.43
C ASP A 84 -23.67 -8.19 5.87
N LEU A 85 -22.55 -8.85 5.57
CA LEU A 85 -22.50 -10.29 5.27
C LEU A 85 -23.02 -11.14 6.44
N ARG A 86 -22.53 -10.87 7.66
CA ARG A 86 -22.91 -11.63 8.86
C ARG A 86 -24.38 -11.45 9.24
N LYS A 87 -24.96 -10.28 8.96
CA LYS A 87 -26.38 -9.99 9.19
C LYS A 87 -27.28 -10.43 8.03
N GLU A 88 -26.74 -11.16 7.05
CA GLU A 88 -27.46 -11.62 5.85
C GLU A 88 -28.13 -10.48 5.06
N LYS A 89 -27.64 -9.25 5.20
CA LYS A 89 -28.11 -8.11 4.40
C LYS A 89 -27.65 -8.21 2.95
N THR A 90 -26.56 -8.93 2.73
CA THR A 90 -26.07 -9.31 1.40
C THR A 90 -25.42 -10.70 1.49
N THR A 91 -25.47 -11.44 0.39
CA THR A 91 -24.70 -12.68 0.19
C THR A 91 -23.48 -12.46 -0.71
N ASP A 92 -23.31 -11.25 -1.22
CA ASP A 92 -22.22 -10.88 -2.10
C ASP A 92 -21.01 -10.39 -1.28
N ASP A 93 -19.96 -11.20 -1.25
CA ASP A 93 -18.72 -10.94 -0.52
C ASP A 93 -17.62 -10.30 -1.38
N ARG A 94 -17.91 -9.93 -2.64
CA ARG A 94 -16.89 -9.45 -3.58
C ARG A 94 -16.23 -8.15 -3.11
N ILE A 95 -17.01 -7.20 -2.58
CA ILE A 95 -16.48 -5.93 -2.05
C ILE A 95 -15.58 -6.20 -0.83
N TYR A 96 -16.04 -7.06 0.09
CA TYR A 96 -15.24 -7.46 1.25
C TYR A 96 -13.90 -8.08 0.84
N ARG A 97 -13.90 -9.01 -0.14
CA ARG A 97 -12.68 -9.62 -0.66
C ARG A 97 -11.75 -8.60 -1.32
N CYS A 98 -12.31 -7.68 -2.11
CA CYS A 98 -11.52 -6.63 -2.76
C CYS A 98 -10.90 -5.66 -1.75
N ALA A 99 -11.65 -5.24 -0.72
CA ALA A 99 -11.14 -4.42 0.37
C ALA A 99 -10.04 -5.14 1.17
N LYS A 100 -10.18 -6.47 1.36
CA LYS A 100 -9.17 -7.28 2.05
C LYS A 100 -7.87 -7.33 1.28
N ASP A 101 -7.94 -7.50 -0.04
CA ASP A 101 -6.77 -7.47 -0.91
C ASP A 101 -6.11 -6.08 -0.91
N ALA A 102 -6.90 -4.99 -0.93
CA ALA A 102 -6.40 -3.61 -0.82
C ALA A 102 -5.77 -3.30 0.55
N ARG A 103 -6.19 -3.97 1.63
CA ARG A 103 -5.51 -3.88 2.94
C ARG A 103 -4.17 -4.62 2.92
N GLN A 104 -4.10 -5.74 2.22
CA GLN A 104 -2.87 -6.53 2.12
C GLN A 104 -1.76 -5.77 1.38
N THR A 105 -2.10 -4.98 0.37
CA THR A 105 -1.14 -4.10 -0.32
C THR A 105 -0.58 -3.02 0.62
N GLU A 106 -1.36 -2.46 1.56
CA GLU A 106 -0.82 -1.56 2.60
C GLU A 106 0.26 -2.23 3.46
N ALA A 107 0.05 -3.49 3.85
CA ALA A 107 1.06 -4.23 4.60
C ALA A 107 2.35 -4.42 3.79
N GLY A 108 2.22 -4.60 2.46
CA GLY A 108 3.33 -4.59 1.51
C GLY A 108 4.09 -3.26 1.51
N LEU A 109 3.39 -2.14 1.36
CA LEU A 109 3.97 -0.80 1.39
C LEU A 109 4.65 -0.48 2.71
N ARG A 110 4.04 -0.88 3.84
CA ARG A 110 4.63 -0.73 5.17
C ARG A 110 5.98 -1.43 5.24
N THR A 111 6.04 -2.65 4.72
CA THR A 111 7.28 -3.42 4.67
C THR A 111 8.35 -2.65 3.90
N LEU A 112 8.05 -2.21 2.66
CA LEU A 112 8.98 -1.43 1.84
C LEU A 112 9.47 -0.16 2.53
N ARG A 113 8.57 0.59 3.18
CA ARG A 113 8.91 1.78 3.96
C ARG A 113 9.90 1.49 5.09
N LEU A 114 9.69 0.40 5.83
CA LEU A 114 10.61 -0.01 6.90
C LEU A 114 11.98 -0.42 6.35
N PHE A 115 12.00 -1.17 5.24
CA PHE A 115 13.24 -1.53 4.56
C PHE A 115 14.01 -0.29 4.09
N LEU A 116 13.33 0.67 3.48
CA LEU A 116 13.95 1.90 3.02
C LEU A 116 14.51 2.72 4.19
N THR A 117 13.78 2.80 5.30
CA THR A 117 14.27 3.45 6.53
C THR A 117 15.57 2.80 7.03
N ASP A 118 15.60 1.46 7.09
CA ASP A 118 16.79 0.69 7.45
C ASP A 118 17.97 0.96 6.49
N ILE A 119 17.70 1.06 5.18
CA ILE A 119 18.72 1.36 4.16
C ILE A 119 19.31 2.75 4.37
N ILE A 120 18.47 3.78 4.56
CA ILE A 120 18.91 5.15 4.82
C ILE A 120 19.78 5.19 6.08
N ASP A 121 19.37 4.52 7.16
CA ASP A 121 20.16 4.45 8.38
C ASP A 121 21.52 3.79 8.12
N MET A 122 21.60 2.70 7.35
CA MET A 122 22.87 2.02 7.00
C MET A 122 23.79 2.83 6.09
N LEU A 123 23.22 3.66 5.21
CA LEU A 123 23.97 4.53 4.31
C LEU A 123 24.36 5.86 4.97
N SER A 124 23.78 6.18 6.13
CA SER A 124 24.22 7.31 6.94
C SER A 124 25.55 7.00 7.62
N ASN A 125 26.43 8.00 7.70
CA ASN A 125 27.75 7.90 8.36
C ASN A 125 27.69 7.63 9.89
N ARG A 126 26.50 7.38 10.44
CA ARG A 126 26.24 7.29 11.88
C ARG A 126 26.05 5.86 12.40
N THR A 127 25.94 4.86 11.53
CA THR A 127 25.73 3.47 11.97
C THR A 127 27.03 2.66 12.13
N LEU A 128 27.26 2.16 13.34
CA LEU A 128 28.32 1.17 13.66
C LEU A 128 27.94 -0.28 13.24
N LYS A 129 26.77 -0.48 12.63
CA LYS A 129 26.29 -1.81 12.20
C LYS A 129 26.93 -2.21 10.88
N ARG A 130 27.09 -3.51 10.65
CA ARG A 130 27.52 -4.05 9.36
C ARG A 130 26.58 -3.53 8.26
N ASN A 131 27.14 -2.78 7.31
CA ASN A 131 26.39 -2.27 6.16
C ASN A 131 25.90 -3.46 5.32
N ARG A 132 24.57 -3.57 5.19
CA ARG A 132 23.86 -4.55 4.37
C ARG A 132 22.87 -3.86 3.42
N ALA A 133 23.13 -2.59 3.08
CA ALA A 133 22.25 -1.79 2.23
C ALA A 133 22.01 -2.49 0.89
N VAL A 134 23.05 -3.08 0.28
CA VAL A 134 22.95 -3.82 -1.00
C VAL A 134 21.97 -4.99 -0.90
N ASP A 135 22.09 -5.86 0.12
CA ASP A 135 21.17 -6.98 0.34
C ASP A 135 19.73 -6.49 0.50
N ARG A 136 19.56 -5.39 1.26
CA ARG A 136 18.26 -4.81 1.58
C ARG A 136 17.62 -4.16 0.35
N LEU A 137 18.43 -3.51 -0.50
CA LEU A 137 18.00 -2.95 -1.78
C LEU A 137 17.55 -4.07 -2.73
N GLY A 138 18.32 -5.16 -2.86
CA GLY A 138 17.89 -6.30 -3.68
C GLY A 138 16.59 -6.95 -3.20
N TYR A 139 16.38 -7.04 -1.87
CA TYR A 139 15.09 -7.48 -1.34
C TYR A 139 13.97 -6.47 -1.63
N PHE A 140 14.26 -5.17 -1.48
CA PHE A 140 13.32 -4.10 -1.76
C PHE A 140 12.81 -4.18 -3.20
N GLU A 141 13.71 -4.28 -4.19
CA GLU A 141 13.36 -4.35 -5.61
C GLU A 141 12.43 -5.54 -5.93
N LYS A 142 12.74 -6.72 -5.39
CA LYS A 142 11.87 -7.89 -5.56
C LYS A 142 10.50 -7.64 -4.93
N ARG A 143 10.48 -7.09 -3.72
CA ARG A 143 9.25 -6.87 -2.97
C ARG A 143 8.40 -5.75 -3.57
N SER A 144 9.00 -4.71 -4.13
CA SER A 144 8.27 -3.61 -4.78
C SER A 144 7.56 -4.09 -6.04
N ALA A 145 8.21 -4.92 -6.85
CA ALA A 145 7.57 -5.56 -8.01
C ALA A 145 6.38 -6.46 -7.59
N ASP A 146 6.53 -7.25 -6.52
CA ASP A 146 5.45 -8.08 -6.00
C ASP A 146 4.25 -7.23 -5.52
N VAL A 147 4.51 -6.10 -4.88
CA VAL A 147 3.48 -5.17 -4.38
C VAL A 147 2.80 -4.43 -5.53
N GLU A 148 3.56 -4.00 -6.54
CA GLU A 148 3.04 -3.37 -7.75
C GLU A 148 2.06 -4.30 -8.46
N ALA A 149 2.48 -5.55 -8.72
CA ALA A 149 1.63 -6.55 -9.35
C ALA A 149 0.34 -6.80 -8.56
N GLN A 150 0.41 -6.81 -7.23
CA GLN A 150 -0.76 -6.93 -6.37
C GLN A 150 -1.69 -5.71 -6.50
N ILE A 151 -1.16 -4.48 -6.45
CA ILE A 151 -1.94 -3.26 -6.62
C ILE A 151 -2.68 -3.27 -7.97
N MET A 152 -1.97 -3.57 -9.06
CA MET A 152 -2.56 -3.64 -10.41
C MET A 152 -3.70 -4.67 -10.48
N LEU A 153 -3.48 -5.87 -9.91
CA LEU A 153 -4.49 -6.93 -9.89
C LEU A 153 -5.74 -6.53 -9.09
N VAL A 154 -5.58 -5.82 -7.97
CA VAL A 154 -6.72 -5.33 -7.17
C VAL A 154 -7.42 -4.17 -7.87
N GLN A 155 -6.70 -3.29 -8.55
CA GLN A 155 -7.29 -2.21 -9.37
C GLN A 155 -8.17 -2.77 -10.49
N GLU A 156 -7.71 -3.84 -11.15
CA GLU A 156 -8.48 -4.53 -12.19
C GLU A 156 -9.76 -5.13 -11.60
N LYS A 157 -9.67 -5.85 -10.46
CA LYS A 157 -10.82 -6.38 -9.73
C LYS A 157 -11.82 -5.27 -9.37
N ALA A 158 -11.35 -4.16 -8.83
CA ALA A 158 -12.20 -3.04 -8.44
C ALA A 158 -12.90 -2.40 -9.65
N THR A 159 -12.22 -2.33 -10.80
CA THR A 159 -12.79 -1.84 -12.05
C THR A 159 -13.88 -2.78 -12.59
N MET A 160 -13.65 -4.09 -12.54
CA MET A 160 -14.67 -5.08 -12.91
C MET A 160 -15.91 -5.03 -12.01
N LEU A 161 -15.75 -4.67 -10.73
CA LEU A 161 -16.87 -4.47 -9.81
C LEU A 161 -17.68 -3.21 -10.13
N ALA A 162 -17.02 -2.14 -10.59
CA ALA A 162 -17.68 -0.88 -10.93
C ALA A 162 -18.52 -0.95 -12.22
N ASN A 163 -18.17 -1.85 -13.15
CA ASN A 163 -18.81 -1.95 -14.47
C ASN A 163 -19.97 -2.97 -14.51
N ARG A 164 -20.50 -3.39 -13.36
CA ARG A 164 -21.62 -4.34 -13.21
C ARG A 164 -22.81 -3.66 -12.54
#